data_AF-A0A9E5QVE3-F1
#
_entry.id   AF-A0A9E5QVE3-F1
#
_cell.length_a   1.000
_cell.length_b   1.000
_cell.length_c   1.000
_cell.angle_alpha   90.00
_cell.angle_beta   90.00
_cell.angle_gamma   90.00
#
_symmetry.space_group_name_H-M   'P 1'
#
loop_
_entity.id
_entity.type
_entity.pdbx_description
1 polymer ?
#
loop_
_entity_poly.entity_id
_entity_poly.type
_entity_poly.pdbx_seq_one_letter_code
_entity_poly.pdbx_strand_id
1 'polypeptide(L)'
;MFLLDFPAFGLRGRRRGLAKNTPDSPDTLATSSPTPEVKIDEMATIRAKIMGGVKVENPGRYDSLLQSPLTQQHYAEFNRQWAKLDSARLSKILPWRDQELAELQADGNNLFYPFSGPDFLNAYLFFPNCENYLMFGLEPNGKLVDLDNMPPNYLASLRNALQKIFERNYFITSYMGGDLWGKGVLPIVNIFMARTGNQIVQMKRFYLDKEGKAVFLN
;
A
#
# COMPACT_ATOMS: atom_id res chain seq x y z
N MET A 1 -14.95 -19.59 -0.80
CA MET A 1 -14.96 -20.80 -1.62
C MET A 1 -15.91 -20.56 -2.79
N PHE A 2 -15.36 -20.30 -3.95
CA PHE A 2 -15.99 -20.46 -5.27
C PHE A 2 -14.83 -20.80 -6.21
N LEU A 3 -14.85 -22.04 -6.72
CA LEU A 3 -13.99 -22.48 -7.82
C LEU A 3 -14.52 -21.81 -9.10
N LEU A 4 -13.62 -21.28 -9.92
CA LEU A 4 -13.90 -21.08 -11.33
C LEU A 4 -13.07 -22.07 -12.13
N ASP A 5 -13.77 -22.96 -12.82
CA ASP A 5 -13.26 -23.92 -13.79
C ASP A 5 -12.47 -23.21 -14.88
N PHE A 6 -11.21 -23.63 -15.08
CA PHE A 6 -10.48 -23.38 -16.32
C PHE A 6 -10.63 -24.63 -17.20
N PRO A 7 -11.10 -24.52 -18.47
CA PRO A 7 -11.13 -25.68 -19.34
C PRO A 7 -9.70 -26.11 -19.67
N ALA A 8 -9.39 -27.37 -19.33
CA ALA A 8 -8.14 -28.03 -19.66
C ALA A 8 -7.97 -28.10 -21.19
N PHE A 9 -7.00 -27.39 -21.73
CA PHE A 9 -6.54 -27.62 -23.10
C PHE A 9 -5.51 -28.73 -23.11
N GLY A 10 -5.94 -29.89 -23.60
CA GLY A 10 -5.09 -31.07 -23.80
C GLY A 10 -4.00 -30.81 -24.83
N LEU A 11 -2.76 -31.09 -24.43
CA LEU A 11 -1.63 -31.22 -25.35
C LEU A 11 -1.81 -32.51 -26.17
N ARG A 12 -2.23 -32.37 -27.43
CA ARG A 12 -2.07 -33.42 -28.45
C ARG A 12 -1.43 -32.80 -29.69
N GLY A 13 -0.23 -33.27 -29.99
CA GLY A 13 0.56 -32.77 -31.11
C GLY A 13 -0.07 -33.05 -32.47
N ARG A 14 0.11 -32.11 -33.40
CA ARG A 14 0.15 -32.37 -34.84
C ARG A 14 0.99 -31.31 -35.55
N ARG A 15 1.92 -31.79 -36.38
CA ARG A 15 2.78 -30.99 -37.26
C ARG A 15 2.00 -30.48 -38.49
N ARG A 16 2.52 -29.36 -39.02
CA ARG A 16 2.50 -28.83 -40.40
C ARG A 16 1.29 -28.00 -40.87
N GLY A 17 1.64 -26.76 -41.25
CA GLY A 17 0.96 -25.95 -42.25
C GLY A 17 1.52 -24.53 -42.25
N LEU A 18 2.45 -24.21 -43.16
CA LEU A 18 2.85 -22.82 -43.44
C LEU A 18 1.62 -22.06 -43.94
N ALA A 19 1.26 -20.96 -43.28
CA ALA A 19 0.34 -19.97 -43.81
C ALA A 19 0.93 -18.56 -43.61
N LYS A 20 0.85 -17.80 -44.69
CA LYS A 20 1.47 -16.51 -45.01
C LYS A 20 1.28 -15.43 -43.93
N ASN A 21 2.35 -14.68 -43.65
CA ASN A 21 2.34 -13.42 -42.91
C ASN A 21 1.49 -12.37 -43.65
N THR A 22 0.44 -11.88 -43.00
CA THR A 22 -0.11 -10.54 -43.23
C THR A 22 0.49 -9.59 -42.18
N PRO A 23 0.90 -8.37 -42.54
CA PRO A 23 1.44 -7.44 -41.55
C PRO A 23 0.28 -6.93 -40.68
N ASP A 24 0.36 -7.20 -39.38
CA ASP A 24 -0.48 -6.55 -38.39
C ASP A 24 -0.20 -5.04 -38.39
N SER A 25 -1.27 -4.28 -38.20
CA SER A 25 -1.24 -2.81 -38.16
C SER A 25 -0.28 -2.33 -37.07
N PRO A 26 0.52 -1.27 -37.32
CA PRO A 26 1.46 -0.79 -36.32
C PRO A 26 0.71 -0.26 -35.10
N ASP A 27 0.98 -0.92 -33.97
CA ASP A 27 0.60 -0.48 -32.63
C ASP A 27 1.04 0.97 -32.47
N THR A 28 0.07 1.85 -32.21
CA THR A 28 0.29 3.29 -32.26
C THR A 28 1.18 3.67 -31.09
N LEU A 29 2.43 4.00 -31.44
CA LEU A 29 3.48 4.52 -30.57
C LEU A 29 2.92 5.37 -29.43
N ALA A 30 3.15 4.91 -28.20
CA ALA A 30 2.91 5.65 -26.98
C ALA A 30 3.65 6.99 -27.05
N THR A 31 2.89 8.06 -27.32
CA THR A 31 3.35 9.43 -27.10
C THR A 31 3.54 9.62 -25.60
N SER A 32 4.78 9.85 -25.18
CA SER A 32 5.11 10.26 -23.81
C SER A 32 4.39 11.58 -23.51
N SER A 33 3.29 11.46 -22.77
CA SER A 33 2.61 12.63 -22.21
C SER A 33 3.55 13.29 -21.20
N PRO A 34 3.60 14.63 -21.14
CA PRO A 34 4.42 15.31 -20.15
C PRO A 34 4.00 14.87 -18.75
N THR A 35 4.95 14.44 -17.93
CA THR A 35 4.73 14.03 -16.54
C THR A 35 3.97 15.16 -15.83
N PRO A 36 2.72 14.94 -15.40
CA PRO A 36 1.96 15.97 -14.70
C PRO A 36 2.73 16.45 -13.49
N GLU A 37 2.72 17.76 -13.22
CA GLU A 37 3.29 18.30 -11.99
C GLU A 37 2.57 17.67 -10.80
N VAL A 38 3.30 16.87 -10.01
CA VAL A 38 2.75 16.09 -8.90
C VAL A 38 2.63 16.99 -7.68
N LYS A 39 1.41 17.42 -7.37
CA LYS A 39 1.13 18.20 -6.15
C LYS A 39 0.90 17.29 -4.94
N ILE A 40 1.77 17.40 -3.94
CA ILE A 40 1.67 16.64 -2.69
C ILE A 40 0.44 17.10 -1.87
N ASP A 41 -0.31 16.14 -1.33
CA ASP A 41 -1.28 16.37 -0.27
C ASP A 41 -0.54 16.38 1.07
N GLU A 42 -0.09 17.57 1.45
CA GLU A 42 0.67 17.80 2.68
C GLU A 42 -0.12 17.37 3.92
N MET A 43 -1.44 17.61 3.95
CA MET A 43 -2.27 17.28 5.10
C MET A 43 -2.41 15.76 5.27
N ALA A 44 -2.66 15.03 4.19
CA ALA A 44 -2.67 13.57 4.22
C ALA A 44 -1.30 13.02 4.63
N THR A 45 -0.23 13.56 4.07
CA THR A 45 1.15 13.15 4.37
C THR A 45 1.51 13.39 5.83
N ILE A 46 1.17 14.55 6.40
CA ILE A 46 1.39 14.85 7.82
C ILE A 46 0.58 13.89 8.70
N ARG A 47 -0.70 13.64 8.39
CA ARG A 47 -1.53 12.70 9.16
C ARG A 47 -0.92 11.29 9.16
N ALA A 48 -0.46 10.83 8.00
CA ALA A 48 0.21 9.54 7.87
C ALA A 48 1.51 9.48 8.69
N LYS A 49 2.33 10.54 8.66
CA LYS A 49 3.54 10.66 9.48
C LYS A 49 3.24 10.63 10.98
N ILE A 50 2.22 11.36 11.45
CA ILE A 50 1.80 11.37 12.85
C ILE A 50 1.35 9.97 13.29
N MET A 51 0.48 9.33 12.52
CA MET A 51 0.01 7.97 12.82
C MET A 51 1.11 6.91 12.77
N GLY A 52 2.16 7.14 11.98
CA GLY A 52 3.32 6.26 11.84
C GLY A 52 4.48 6.61 12.78
N GLY A 53 4.34 7.57 13.70
CA GLY A 53 5.44 7.98 14.58
C GLY A 53 6.66 8.54 13.83
N VAL A 54 6.46 9.12 12.65
CA VAL A 54 7.49 9.75 11.81
C VAL A 54 7.58 11.23 12.12
N LYS A 55 8.79 11.79 12.17
CA LYS A 55 9.01 13.22 12.40
C LYS A 55 8.30 14.07 11.34
N VAL A 56 7.65 15.14 11.78
CA VAL A 56 7.00 16.13 10.92
C VAL A 56 7.74 17.45 11.10
N GLU A 57 8.37 17.95 10.03
CA GLU A 57 9.15 19.20 10.09
C GLU A 57 8.24 20.45 10.11
N ASN A 58 7.16 20.44 9.32
CA ASN A 58 6.23 21.55 9.19
C ASN A 58 4.82 21.09 9.60
N PRO A 59 4.50 21.03 10.90
CA PRO A 59 3.27 20.42 11.38
C PRO A 59 2.01 21.26 11.17
N GLY A 60 2.18 22.57 10.88
CA GLY A 60 1.06 23.49 10.69
C GLY A 60 0.10 23.45 11.87
N ARG A 61 -1.18 23.14 11.61
CA ARG A 61 -2.21 23.09 12.65
C ARG A 61 -2.03 21.96 13.68
N TYR A 62 -1.16 20.98 13.41
CA TYR A 62 -0.93 19.84 14.29
C TYR A 62 0.20 20.06 15.32
N ASP A 63 0.78 21.26 15.42
CA ASP A 63 1.88 21.56 16.34
C ASP A 63 1.53 21.21 17.81
N SER A 64 0.38 21.69 18.30
CA SER A 64 -0.07 21.38 19.67
C SER A 64 -0.34 19.89 19.89
N LEU A 65 -0.83 19.18 18.87
CA LEU A 65 -1.04 17.73 18.95
C LEU A 65 0.29 17.00 19.07
N LEU A 66 1.32 17.39 18.31
CA LEU A 66 2.65 16.79 18.37
C LEU A 66 3.35 17.00 19.71
N GLN A 67 3.14 18.17 20.34
CA GLN A 67 3.70 18.49 21.65
C GLN A 67 2.97 17.79 22.81
N SER A 68 1.80 17.20 22.56
CA SER A 68 1.02 16.53 23.61
C SER A 68 1.71 15.26 24.14
N PRO A 69 1.56 14.93 25.43
CA PRO A 69 2.09 13.68 26.00
C PRO A 69 1.60 12.43 25.26
N LEU A 70 0.35 12.46 24.78
CA LEU A 70 -0.27 11.38 24.00
C LEU A 70 0.56 11.06 22.74
N THR A 71 0.92 12.09 21.97
CA THR A 71 1.68 11.90 20.72
C THR A 71 3.14 11.55 21.00
N GLN A 72 3.77 12.17 22.00
CA GLN A 72 5.14 11.84 22.39
C GLN A 72 5.27 10.38 22.84
N GLN A 73 4.32 9.89 23.64
CA GLN A 73 4.25 8.48 24.04
C GLN A 73 4.03 7.58 22.82
N HIS A 74 3.10 7.93 21.93
CA HIS A 74 2.86 7.17 20.70
C HIS A 74 4.13 7.04 19.85
N TYR A 75 4.85 8.15 19.60
CA TYR A 75 6.09 8.16 18.84
C TYR A 75 7.15 7.25 19.46
N ALA A 76 7.36 7.36 20.78
CA ALA A 76 8.34 6.55 21.48
C ALA A 76 8.01 5.05 21.40
N GLU A 77 6.76 4.66 21.62
CA GLU A 77 6.34 3.26 21.56
C GLU A 77 6.34 2.70 20.14
N PHE A 78 5.82 3.45 19.16
CA PHE A 78 5.78 3.01 17.76
C PHE A 78 7.19 2.83 17.21
N ASN A 79 8.10 3.77 17.47
CA ASN A 79 9.48 3.67 17.00
C ASN A 79 10.23 2.50 17.62
N ARG A 80 9.96 2.14 18.89
CA ARG A 80 10.49 0.91 19.49
C ARG A 80 9.97 -0.34 18.78
N GLN A 81 8.68 -0.41 18.47
CA GLN A 81 8.10 -1.54 17.75
C GLN A 81 8.65 -1.65 16.32
N TRP A 82 8.79 -0.53 15.62
CA TRP A 82 9.38 -0.50 14.29
C TRP A 82 10.85 -0.92 14.29
N ALA A 83 11.66 -0.46 15.25
CA ALA A 83 13.06 -0.88 15.34
C ALA A 83 13.21 -2.40 15.54
N LYS A 84 12.30 -3.02 16.29
CA LYS A 84 12.24 -4.48 16.41
C LYS A 84 11.88 -5.14 15.08
N LEU A 85 10.88 -4.62 14.36
CA LEU A 85 10.51 -5.10 13.03
C LEU A 85 11.69 -5.00 12.04
N ASP A 86 12.36 -3.84 12.05
CA ASP A 86 13.49 -3.53 11.18
C ASP A 86 14.67 -4.48 11.37
N SER A 87 15.14 -4.60 12.61
CA SER A 87 16.24 -5.51 12.97
C SER A 87 15.88 -6.98 12.75
N ALA A 88 14.63 -7.38 13.01
CA ALA A 88 14.21 -8.76 12.83
C ALA A 88 14.05 -9.16 11.37
N ARG A 89 13.57 -8.24 10.51
CA ARG A 89 13.12 -8.55 9.13
C ARG A 89 13.58 -7.56 8.08
N LEU A 90 13.26 -6.27 8.20
CA LEU A 90 13.42 -5.32 7.09
C LEU A 90 14.87 -5.22 6.64
N SER A 91 15.80 -5.11 7.60
CA SER A 91 17.24 -5.04 7.36
C SER A 91 17.82 -6.29 6.68
N LYS A 92 17.10 -7.42 6.69
CA LYS A 92 17.47 -8.67 5.99
C LYS A 92 16.83 -8.76 4.60
N ILE A 93 15.61 -8.26 4.45
CA ILE A 93 14.87 -8.26 3.19
C ILE A 93 15.59 -7.38 2.15
N LEU A 94 16.03 -6.18 2.55
CA LEU A 94 16.64 -5.23 1.62
C LEU A 94 17.87 -5.78 0.88
N PRO A 95 18.93 -6.27 1.56
CA PRO A 95 20.10 -6.82 0.86
C PRO A 95 19.76 -8.08 0.06
N TRP A 96 18.86 -8.93 0.56
CA TRP A 96 18.41 -10.11 -0.17
C TRP A 96 17.68 -9.73 -1.47
N ARG A 97 16.77 -8.75 -1.42
CA ARG A 97 16.07 -8.24 -2.60
C ARG A 97 17.05 -7.67 -3.61
N ASP A 98 17.99 -6.84 -3.15
CA ASP A 98 18.95 -6.16 -4.02
C ASP A 98 19.86 -7.16 -4.76
N GLN A 99 20.06 -8.34 -4.16
CA GLN A 99 20.81 -9.43 -4.77
C GLN A 99 19.94 -10.32 -5.68
N GLU A 100 18.84 -10.85 -5.15
CA GLU A 100 18.09 -11.94 -5.78
C GLU A 100 16.98 -11.46 -6.73
N LEU A 101 16.50 -10.23 -6.55
CA LEU A 101 15.45 -9.63 -7.37
C LEU A 101 15.95 -8.48 -8.23
N ALA A 102 17.27 -8.31 -8.39
CA ALA A 102 17.89 -7.20 -9.11
C ALA A 102 17.30 -6.99 -10.51
N GLU A 103 17.11 -8.09 -11.27
CA GLU A 103 16.55 -8.05 -12.62
C GLU A 103 15.08 -7.59 -12.66
N LEU A 104 14.34 -7.79 -11.56
CA LEU A 104 12.94 -7.38 -11.42
C LEU A 104 12.79 -5.95 -10.88
N GLN A 105 13.89 -5.30 -10.47
CA GLN A 105 13.90 -3.90 -10.01
C GLN A 105 13.91 -2.88 -11.16
N ALA A 106 13.76 -3.30 -12.42
CA ALA A 106 13.63 -2.36 -13.53
C ALA A 106 12.39 -1.45 -13.33
N ASP A 107 12.56 -0.17 -13.63
CA ASP A 107 11.48 0.81 -13.63
C ASP A 107 10.42 0.46 -14.69
N GLY A 108 9.19 0.95 -14.51
CA GLY A 108 8.10 0.72 -15.48
C GLY A 108 7.30 -0.57 -15.26
N ASN A 109 7.63 -1.35 -14.23
CA ASN A 109 6.91 -2.57 -13.91
C ASN A 109 5.59 -2.30 -13.16
N ASN A 110 4.63 -3.20 -13.33
CA ASN A 110 3.38 -3.22 -12.57
C ASN A 110 3.36 -4.42 -11.63
N LEU A 111 3.08 -4.19 -10.34
CA LEU A 111 2.93 -5.25 -9.36
C LEU A 111 1.47 -5.69 -9.25
N PHE A 112 1.17 -6.93 -9.63
CA PHE A 112 -0.10 -7.59 -9.31
C PHE A 112 0.05 -8.41 -8.03
N TYR A 113 -0.58 -7.97 -6.95
CA TYR A 113 -0.45 -8.55 -5.62
C TYR A 113 -1.84 -8.95 -5.05
N PRO A 114 -2.41 -10.07 -5.53
CA PRO A 114 -3.72 -10.54 -5.06
C PRO A 114 -3.63 -11.05 -3.62
N PHE A 115 -4.76 -11.03 -2.90
CA PHE A 115 -4.85 -11.44 -1.49
C PHE A 115 -3.93 -10.65 -0.54
N SER A 116 -3.61 -9.42 -0.90
CA SER A 116 -2.71 -8.56 -0.13
C SER A 116 -3.30 -8.07 1.18
N GLY A 117 -4.62 -7.85 1.20
CA GLY A 117 -5.22 -6.96 2.19
C GLY A 117 -4.44 -5.64 2.27
N PRO A 118 -4.13 -5.12 3.47
CA PRO A 118 -3.30 -3.92 3.67
C PRO A 118 -1.77 -4.11 3.59
N ASP A 119 -1.25 -5.21 3.02
CA ASP A 119 0.19 -5.52 3.01
C ASP A 119 1.04 -4.69 2.04
N PHE A 120 0.93 -3.36 2.13
CA PHE A 120 1.75 -2.44 1.33
C PHE A 120 3.23 -2.57 1.69
N LEU A 121 3.54 -2.84 2.96
CA LEU A 121 4.92 -2.86 3.43
C LEU A 121 5.75 -3.92 2.70
N ASN A 122 5.29 -5.18 2.64
CA ASN A 122 6.05 -6.20 1.92
C ASN A 122 6.06 -5.94 0.40
N ALA A 123 4.92 -5.57 -0.18
CA ALA A 123 4.83 -5.25 -1.61
C ALA A 123 5.87 -4.18 -2.02
N TYR A 124 5.94 -3.09 -1.27
CA TYR A 124 6.86 -1.99 -1.51
C TYR A 124 8.31 -2.35 -1.17
N LEU A 125 8.54 -3.17 -0.14
CA LEU A 125 9.90 -3.60 0.20
C LEU A 125 10.50 -4.46 -0.91
N PHE A 126 9.78 -5.44 -1.43
CA PHE A 126 10.30 -6.35 -2.46
C PHE A 126 10.34 -5.73 -3.85
N PHE A 127 9.41 -4.84 -4.19
CA PHE A 127 9.27 -4.29 -5.55
C PHE A 127 9.10 -2.77 -5.56
N PRO A 128 9.99 -1.98 -4.92
CA PRO A 128 9.84 -0.53 -4.74
C PRO A 128 9.70 0.25 -6.06
N ASN A 129 10.27 -0.25 -7.16
CA ASN A 129 10.37 0.45 -8.44
C ASN A 129 9.16 0.21 -9.37
N CYS A 130 8.13 -0.52 -8.91
CA CYS A 130 6.90 -0.64 -9.68
C CYS A 130 6.17 0.71 -9.76
N GLU A 131 5.67 1.07 -10.93
CA GLU A 131 4.86 2.27 -11.13
C GLU A 131 3.45 2.10 -10.55
N ASN A 132 2.87 0.90 -10.71
CA ASN A 132 1.53 0.61 -10.27
C ASN A 132 1.50 -0.62 -9.35
N TYR A 133 0.78 -0.50 -8.23
CA TYR A 133 0.56 -1.56 -7.28
C TYR A 133 -0.93 -1.92 -7.28
N LEU A 134 -1.28 -3.05 -7.86
CA LEU A 134 -2.64 -3.56 -7.90
C LEU A 134 -2.85 -4.59 -6.79
N MET A 135 -3.48 -4.13 -5.71
CA MET A 135 -3.63 -4.84 -4.44
C MET A 135 -5.10 -5.20 -4.17
N PHE A 136 -5.37 -6.44 -3.75
CA PHE A 136 -6.74 -6.92 -3.50
C PHE A 136 -6.91 -7.41 -2.06
N GLY A 137 -7.95 -6.91 -1.41
CA GLY A 137 -8.36 -7.30 -0.06
C GLY A 137 -9.88 -7.41 0.07
N LEU A 138 -10.33 -8.14 1.09
CA LEU A 138 -11.74 -8.22 1.48
C LEU A 138 -12.09 -7.21 2.58
N GLU A 139 -11.07 -6.55 3.12
CA GLU A 139 -11.19 -5.56 4.16
C GLU A 139 -11.89 -4.30 3.65
N PRO A 140 -12.65 -3.60 4.50
CA PRO A 140 -13.20 -2.31 4.13
C PRO A 140 -12.08 -1.30 3.89
N ASN A 141 -12.27 -0.37 2.95
CA ASN A 141 -11.30 0.70 2.68
C ASN A 141 -11.07 1.59 3.91
N GLY A 142 -12.13 1.87 4.67
CA GLY A 142 -12.10 2.83 5.78
C GLY A 142 -11.90 4.28 5.31
N LYS A 143 -11.55 5.15 6.25
CA LYS A 143 -11.22 6.55 6.00
C LYS A 143 -9.95 6.92 6.77
N LEU A 144 -9.20 7.90 6.26
CA LEU A 144 -8.18 8.54 7.09
C LEU A 144 -8.86 9.25 8.26
N VAL A 145 -8.31 9.07 9.44
CA VAL A 145 -8.84 9.68 10.65
C VAL A 145 -8.57 11.18 10.64
N ASP A 146 -9.58 11.92 11.05
CA ASP A 146 -9.43 13.34 11.34
C ASP A 146 -8.74 13.49 12.71
N LEU A 147 -7.45 13.81 12.69
CA LEU A 147 -6.64 13.89 13.91
C LEU A 147 -7.11 15.00 14.87
N ASP A 148 -7.85 15.99 14.38
CA ASP A 148 -8.41 17.06 15.21
C ASP A 148 -9.59 16.58 16.07
N ASN A 149 -10.29 15.54 15.60
CA ASN A 149 -11.48 14.97 16.25
C ASN A 149 -11.29 13.50 16.61
N MET A 150 -10.04 13.03 16.66
CA MET A 150 -9.75 11.63 16.98
C MET A 150 -10.00 11.36 18.47
N PRO A 151 -10.46 10.15 18.82
CA PRO A 151 -10.63 9.79 20.21
C PRO A 151 -9.26 9.63 20.90
N PRO A 152 -9.15 9.90 22.22
CA PRO A 152 -7.86 9.89 22.91
C PRO A 152 -7.11 8.55 22.84
N ASN A 153 -7.82 7.43 22.73
CA ASN A 153 -7.21 6.10 22.64
C ASN A 153 -6.82 5.70 21.19
N TYR A 154 -7.15 6.49 20.17
CA TYR A 154 -6.94 6.11 18.76
C TYR A 154 -5.50 5.67 18.46
N LEU A 155 -4.53 6.51 18.79
CA LEU A 155 -3.11 6.25 18.51
C LEU A 155 -2.57 5.04 19.31
N ALA A 156 -3.15 4.73 20.47
CA ALA A 156 -2.80 3.55 21.24
C ALA A 156 -3.41 2.28 20.60
N SER A 157 -4.68 2.32 20.24
CA SER A 157 -5.37 1.20 19.60
C SER A 157 -4.76 0.87 18.22
N LEU A 158 -4.43 1.88 17.43
CA LEU A 158 -3.70 1.75 16.18
C LEU A 158 -2.36 1.04 16.36
N ARG A 159 -1.59 1.47 17.35
CA ARG A 159 -0.29 0.87 17.68
C ARG A 159 -0.43 -0.59 18.11
N ASN A 160 -1.42 -0.91 18.93
CA ASN A 160 -1.68 -2.29 19.37
C ASN A 160 -2.06 -3.20 18.19
N ALA A 161 -2.86 -2.69 17.25
CA ALA A 161 -3.21 -3.43 16.04
C ALA A 161 -1.97 -3.70 15.18
N LEU A 162 -1.13 -2.68 14.96
CA LEU A 162 0.09 -2.79 14.16
C LEU A 162 1.17 -3.65 14.83
N GLN A 163 1.28 -3.63 16.16
CA GLN A 163 2.20 -4.50 16.88
C GLN A 163 1.95 -5.98 16.55
N LYS A 164 0.68 -6.41 16.55
CA LYS A 164 0.30 -7.78 16.22
C LYS A 164 0.71 -8.14 14.78
N ILE A 165 0.56 -7.19 13.85
CA ILE A 165 0.99 -7.35 12.45
C ILE A 165 2.52 -7.44 12.37
N PHE A 166 3.24 -6.59 13.09
CA PHE A 166 4.70 -6.61 13.15
C PHE A 166 5.24 -7.92 13.74
N GLU A 167 4.57 -8.50 14.71
CA GLU A 167 4.97 -9.80 15.27
C GLU A 167 4.70 -10.97 14.30
N ARG A 168 3.56 -10.95 13.59
CA ARG A 168 3.10 -12.12 12.81
C ARG A 168 3.43 -12.07 11.31
N ASN A 169 3.69 -10.88 10.75
CA ASN A 169 3.88 -10.62 9.32
C ASN A 169 2.70 -10.97 8.42
N TYR A 170 1.49 -11.12 8.97
CA TYR A 170 0.26 -11.26 8.19
C TYR A 170 -0.89 -10.61 8.94
N PHE A 171 -1.90 -10.18 8.19
CA PHE A 171 -3.08 -9.52 8.73
C PHE A 171 -4.09 -10.55 9.18
N ILE A 172 -4.63 -10.34 10.38
CA ILE A 172 -5.72 -11.17 10.92
C ILE A 172 -6.94 -10.26 11.06
N THR A 173 -7.95 -10.55 10.24
CA THR A 173 -9.17 -9.73 10.09
C THR A 173 -9.93 -9.53 11.40
N SER A 174 -9.90 -10.52 12.30
CA SER A 174 -10.56 -10.44 13.61
C SER A 174 -9.92 -9.41 14.56
N TYR A 175 -8.61 -9.22 14.51
CA TYR A 175 -7.92 -8.22 15.35
C TYR A 175 -8.08 -6.79 14.80
N MET A 176 -8.22 -6.62 13.48
CA MET A 176 -8.48 -5.31 12.88
C MET A 176 -9.94 -4.84 13.08
N GLY A 177 -10.88 -5.76 13.22
CA GLY A 177 -12.31 -5.44 13.40
C GLY A 177 -12.68 -4.90 14.79
N GLY A 178 -11.94 -5.28 15.84
CA GLY A 178 -12.18 -4.85 17.22
C GLY A 178 -11.36 -3.65 17.68
N ASP A 179 -10.11 -3.52 17.21
CA ASP A 179 -9.14 -2.55 17.75
C ASP A 179 -9.05 -1.23 16.94
N LEU A 180 -9.72 -1.08 15.79
CA LEU A 180 -9.61 0.14 14.95
C LEU A 180 -10.95 0.87 14.79
N TRP A 181 -11.10 2.00 15.47
CA TRP A 181 -12.18 2.95 15.19
C TRP A 181 -11.92 3.60 13.81
N GLY A 182 -12.91 3.58 12.90
CA GLY A 182 -12.75 4.04 11.51
C GLY A 182 -12.54 2.93 10.47
N LYS A 183 -12.47 1.66 10.93
CA LYS A 183 -12.61 0.40 10.17
C LYS A 183 -12.13 0.46 8.72
N GLY A 184 -10.83 0.25 8.50
CA GLY A 184 -10.33 -0.13 7.19
C GLY A 184 -8.83 -0.07 6.99
N VAL A 185 -8.41 -0.42 5.79
CA VAL A 185 -7.00 -0.58 5.41
C VAL A 185 -6.28 0.73 5.13
N LEU A 186 -7.02 1.80 4.84
CA LEU A 186 -6.42 3.06 4.39
C LEU A 186 -5.46 3.69 5.41
N PRO A 187 -5.77 3.78 6.73
CA PRO A 187 -4.80 4.27 7.71
C PRO A 187 -3.52 3.42 7.77
N ILE A 188 -3.65 2.10 7.66
CA ILE A 188 -2.52 1.16 7.72
C ILE A 188 -1.59 1.35 6.52
N VAL A 189 -2.14 1.38 5.31
CA VAL A 189 -1.37 1.60 4.08
C VAL A 189 -0.64 2.94 4.12
N ASN A 190 -1.32 4.00 4.54
CA ASN A 190 -0.70 5.33 4.66
C ASN A 190 0.43 5.37 5.69
N ILE A 191 0.29 4.66 6.81
CA ILE A 191 1.36 4.53 7.79
C ILE A 191 2.58 3.86 7.15
N PHE A 192 2.40 2.75 6.42
CA PHE A 192 3.52 2.10 5.76
C PHE A 192 4.16 2.99 4.70
N MET A 193 3.36 3.69 3.88
CA MET A 193 3.86 4.69 2.95
C MET A 193 4.74 5.73 3.66
N ALA A 194 4.27 6.31 4.77
CA ALA A 194 5.06 7.28 5.53
C ALA A 194 6.34 6.67 6.12
N ARG A 195 6.28 5.43 6.63
CA ARG A 195 7.45 4.73 7.19
C ARG A 195 8.50 4.33 6.14
N THR A 196 8.08 4.15 4.89
CA THR A 196 8.97 3.85 3.76
C THR A 196 9.37 5.10 2.98
N GLY A 197 9.13 6.29 3.52
CA GLY A 197 9.58 7.55 2.94
C GLY A 197 8.69 8.12 1.83
N ASN A 198 7.53 7.52 1.57
CA ASN A 198 6.61 8.00 0.55
C ASN A 198 5.77 9.20 1.03
N GLN A 199 5.28 9.97 0.07
CA GLN A 199 4.36 11.08 0.27
C GLN A 199 3.03 10.80 -0.44
N ILE A 200 1.95 11.33 0.12
CA ILE A 200 0.62 11.15 -0.45
C ILE A 200 0.34 12.32 -1.38
N VAL A 201 0.03 12.01 -2.64
CA VAL A 201 -0.34 13.01 -3.65
C VAL A 201 -1.85 13.17 -3.70
N GLN A 202 -2.55 12.04 -3.75
CA GLN A 202 -3.99 12.01 -3.88
C GLN A 202 -4.53 10.65 -3.45
N MET A 203 -5.72 10.64 -2.86
CA MET A 203 -6.49 9.42 -2.64
C MET A 203 -7.86 9.59 -3.29
N LYS A 204 -8.18 8.70 -4.23
CA LYS A 204 -9.51 8.65 -4.84
C LYS A 204 -10.16 7.33 -4.51
N ARG A 205 -11.41 7.40 -4.06
CA ARG A 205 -12.26 6.22 -3.89
C ARG A 205 -13.13 6.12 -5.13
N PHE A 206 -13.24 4.93 -5.69
CA PHE A 206 -14.12 4.69 -6.83
C PHE A 206 -14.63 3.26 -6.78
N TYR A 207 -15.65 2.98 -7.57
CA TYR A 207 -16.08 1.64 -7.93
C TYR A 207 -16.19 1.54 -9.45
N LEU A 208 -16.24 0.32 -9.97
CA LEU A 208 -16.54 0.08 -11.39
C LEU A 208 -18.04 -0.14 -11.53
N ASP A 209 -18.68 0.58 -12.44
CA ASP A 209 -20.08 0.32 -12.80
C ASP A 209 -20.22 -0.98 -13.62
N LYS A 210 -21.44 -1.28 -14.08
CA LYS A 210 -21.73 -2.54 -14.80
C LYS A 210 -21.02 -2.60 -16.16
N GLU A 211 -20.63 -1.45 -16.68
CA GLU A 211 -19.94 -1.25 -17.94
C GLU A 211 -18.41 -1.20 -17.76
N GLY A 212 -17.92 -1.34 -16.53
CA GLY A 212 -16.50 -1.34 -16.19
C GLY A 212 -15.88 0.06 -16.12
N LYS A 213 -16.70 1.13 -16.06
CA LYS A 213 -16.23 2.51 -15.95
C LYS A 213 -16.07 2.90 -14.48
N ALA A 214 -14.99 3.62 -14.18
CA ALA A 214 -14.74 4.15 -12.86
C ALA A 214 -15.73 5.26 -12.48
N VAL A 215 -16.46 5.05 -11.39
CA VAL A 215 -17.32 6.04 -10.74
C VAL A 215 -16.68 6.47 -9.43
N PHE A 216 -16.20 7.72 -9.40
CA PHE A 216 -15.53 8.28 -8.23
C PHE A 216 -16.53 8.65 -7.14
N LEU A 217 -16.16 8.34 -5.90
CA LEU A 217 -16.89 8.67 -4.69
C LEU A 217 -16.32 9.94 -4.09
N ASN A 218 -17.20 10.81 -3.59
CA ASN A 218 -16.84 11.99 -2.80
C ASN A 218 -16.37 11.62 -1.39
#